data_AF-A0A2N2DAX7-F1
#
_entry.id   AF-A0A2N2DAX7-F1
#
_cell.length_a   1.000
_cell.length_b   1.000
_cell.length_c   1.000
_cell.angle_alpha   90.00
_cell.angle_beta   90.00
_cell.angle_gamma   90.00
#
_symmetry.space_group_name_H-M   'P 1'
#
loop_
_entity.id
_entity.type
_entity.pdbx_description
1 polymer ?
#
loop_
_entity_poly.entity_id
_entity_poly.type
_entity_poly.pdbx_seq_one_letter_code
_entity_poly.pdbx_strand_id
1 'polypeptide(L)'
;MISIDEDIERCINSLGEKFLKWPYNFFTESDAHSFIYYYIFRSRYKPLKQLYPTKDGNDKTVLLHREYPTSFRFRKDSMQLDDTGGRGHYDLAILNPDFIAKHSIDEVIAKDFKKCAVEEKNHLLAAIEFKLIVNPLSKGMRSEIEKDFCKLSFAKNLNQAMTTYMVIFNRCREEKAYISELTRMAAKNPYVKGIYIESVKSKPRHYKIQYLNQWVHKLRFGSGDNIV
;
A
#
# COMPACT_ATOMS: atom_id res chain seq x y z
N MET A 1 20.82 8.46 8.77
CA MET A 1 19.63 9.14 8.19
C MET A 1 18.62 8.04 7.92
N ILE A 2 17.38 8.14 8.41
CA ILE A 2 16.35 7.09 8.18
C ILE A 2 15.92 7.19 6.71
N SER A 3 15.92 6.08 5.97
CA SER A 3 15.42 6.08 4.58
C SER A 3 13.90 6.23 4.56
N ILE A 4 13.33 6.72 3.46
CA ILE A 4 11.87 6.88 3.37
C ILE A 4 11.14 5.53 3.49
N ASP A 5 11.69 4.47 2.91
CA ASP A 5 11.13 3.10 3.00
C ASP A 5 11.08 2.63 4.45
N GLU A 6 12.14 2.91 5.23
CA GLU A 6 12.19 2.56 6.64
C GLU A 6 11.12 3.29 7.46
N ASP A 7 10.88 4.57 7.15
CA ASP A 7 9.88 5.38 7.85
C ASP A 7 8.45 4.95 7.48
N ILE A 8 8.19 4.60 6.22
CA ILE A 8 6.91 4.04 5.75
C ILE A 8 6.63 2.71 6.45
N GLU A 9 7.59 1.77 6.46
CA GLU A 9 7.41 0.48 7.13
C GLU A 9 7.17 0.65 8.63
N ARG A 10 7.81 1.63 9.29
CA ARG A 10 7.51 1.98 10.69
C ARG A 10 6.08 2.50 10.88
N CYS A 11 5.58 3.34 9.97
CA CYS A 11 4.20 3.80 10.01
C CYS A 11 3.20 2.64 9.81
N ILE A 12 3.47 1.72 8.88
CA ILE A 12 2.65 0.51 8.68
C ILE A 12 2.69 -0.37 9.93
N ASN A 13 3.86 -0.52 10.55
CA ASN A 13 4.01 -1.23 11.81
C ASN A 13 3.19 -0.57 12.94
N SER A 14 3.26 0.76 13.11
CA SER A 14 2.42 1.45 14.10
C SER A 14 0.92 1.23 13.87
N LEU A 15 0.48 1.20 12.60
CA LEU A 15 -0.87 0.82 12.24
C LEU A 15 -1.18 -0.63 12.63
N GLY A 16 -0.25 -1.55 12.35
CA GLY A 16 -0.35 -2.95 12.73
C GLY A 16 -0.47 -3.16 14.24
N GLU A 17 0.35 -2.48 15.06
CA GLU A 17 0.26 -2.53 16.53
C GLU A 17 -1.11 -2.04 17.02
N LYS A 18 -1.62 -0.96 16.40
CA LYS A 18 -2.96 -0.47 16.71
C LYS A 18 -4.04 -1.49 16.35
N PHE A 19 -3.93 -2.13 15.18
CA PHE A 19 -4.84 -3.18 14.75
C PHE A 19 -4.81 -4.40 15.67
N LEU A 20 -3.62 -4.86 16.08
CA LEU A 20 -3.47 -5.95 17.03
C LEU A 20 -4.13 -5.66 18.39
N LYS A 21 -3.99 -4.42 18.87
CA LYS A 21 -4.54 -4.00 20.16
C LYS A 21 -6.06 -3.82 20.10
N TRP A 22 -6.56 -3.25 19.01
CA TRP A 22 -7.97 -2.85 18.86
C TRP A 22 -8.48 -3.11 17.43
N PRO A 23 -8.58 -4.38 17.00
CA PRO A 23 -8.96 -4.70 15.62
C PRO A 23 -10.38 -4.22 15.29
N TYR A 24 -11.23 -4.05 16.31
CA TYR A 24 -12.61 -3.56 16.19
C TYR A 24 -12.76 -2.05 16.07
N ASN A 25 -11.66 -1.28 16.17
CA ASN A 25 -11.69 0.16 15.88
C ASN A 25 -11.60 0.47 14.37
N PHE A 26 -11.49 -0.56 13.53
CA PHE A 26 -11.42 -0.43 12.08
C PHE A 26 -12.71 -0.98 11.46
N PHE A 27 -13.77 -0.17 11.35
CA PHE A 27 -15.03 -0.66 10.80
C PHE A 27 -14.93 -0.95 9.31
N THR A 28 -14.11 -0.17 8.60
CA THR A 28 -13.89 -0.23 7.16
C THR A 28 -12.39 -0.14 6.84
N GLU A 29 -12.04 -0.46 5.60
CA GLU A 29 -10.69 -0.26 5.07
C GLU A 29 -10.28 1.23 5.10
N SER A 30 -11.24 2.14 4.91
CA SER A 30 -11.03 3.59 4.98
C SER A 30 -10.54 4.07 6.35
N ASP A 31 -10.87 3.36 7.44
CA ASP A 31 -10.31 3.64 8.77
C ASP A 31 -8.80 3.38 8.78
N ALA A 32 -8.35 2.26 8.18
CA ALA A 32 -6.94 1.95 8.05
C ALA A 32 -6.20 2.98 7.18
N HIS A 33 -6.82 3.40 6.06
CA HIS A 33 -6.29 4.48 5.19
C HIS A 33 -6.10 5.78 5.98
N SER A 34 -7.06 6.13 6.82
CA SER A 34 -7.01 7.36 7.62
C SER A 34 -5.91 7.30 8.68
N PHE A 35 -5.76 6.16 9.36
CA PHE A 35 -4.68 6.00 10.36
C PHE A 35 -3.29 5.99 9.73
N ILE A 36 -3.08 5.28 8.60
CA ILE A 36 -1.77 5.30 7.95
C ILE A 36 -1.43 6.68 7.41
N TYR A 37 -2.39 7.39 6.81
CA TYR A 37 -2.20 8.74 6.32
C TYR A 37 -1.73 9.65 7.46
N TYR A 38 -2.43 9.58 8.60
CA TYR A 38 -2.06 10.29 9.81
C TYR A 38 -0.66 9.92 10.33
N TYR A 39 -0.30 8.63 10.35
CA TYR A 39 1.01 8.20 10.84
C TYR A 39 2.15 8.65 9.94
N ILE A 40 1.98 8.59 8.62
CA ILE A 40 2.95 9.09 7.65
C ILE A 40 3.07 10.61 7.78
N PHE A 41 1.95 11.33 7.87
CA PHE A 41 1.97 12.77 8.07
C PHE A 41 2.63 13.19 9.40
N ARG A 42 2.54 12.36 10.44
CA ARG A 42 3.20 12.60 11.74
C ARG A 42 4.57 11.94 11.86
N SER A 43 5.08 11.30 10.81
CA SER A 43 6.33 10.56 10.86
C SER A 43 7.55 11.46 11.10
N ARG A 44 8.73 10.89 11.32
CA ARG A 44 9.94 11.70 11.60
C ARG A 44 10.54 12.29 10.33
N TYR A 45 10.27 11.70 9.18
CA TYR A 45 10.81 12.14 7.90
C TYR A 45 10.13 13.43 7.43
N LYS A 46 10.75 14.57 7.75
CA LYS A 46 10.24 15.92 7.48
C LYS A 46 9.81 16.18 6.03
N PRO A 47 10.44 15.62 4.98
CA PRO A 47 10.01 15.85 3.60
C PRO A 47 8.53 15.49 3.33
N LEU A 48 7.98 14.46 3.98
CA LEU A 48 6.57 14.07 3.79
C LEU A 48 5.54 15.13 4.20
N LYS A 49 5.95 16.18 4.91
CA LYS A 49 5.06 17.20 5.50
C LYS A 49 5.14 18.55 4.80
N GLN A 50 5.97 18.66 3.77
CA GLN A 50 6.23 19.91 3.08
C GLN A 50 5.29 20.10 1.91
N LEU A 51 5.17 21.36 1.49
CA LEU A 51 4.54 21.72 0.23
C LEU A 51 5.63 21.79 -0.84
N TYR A 52 5.39 21.11 -1.95
CA TYR A 52 6.30 21.00 -3.08
C TYR A 52 5.75 21.80 -4.26
N PRO A 53 6.51 22.77 -4.81
CA PRO A 53 6.08 23.54 -5.96
C PRO A 53 6.09 22.69 -7.23
N THR A 54 5.10 22.91 -8.09
CA THR A 54 5.09 22.38 -9.46
C THR A 54 6.10 23.12 -10.33
N LYS A 55 6.31 22.63 -11.56
CA LYS A 55 7.25 23.20 -12.55
C LYS A 55 7.19 24.73 -12.67
N ASP A 56 5.98 25.26 -12.71
CA ASP A 56 5.75 26.69 -12.97
C ASP A 56 5.72 27.51 -11.68
N GLY A 57 5.85 26.87 -10.50
CA GLY A 57 5.89 27.52 -9.19
C GLY A 57 4.56 28.09 -8.69
N ASN A 58 3.52 28.11 -9.54
CA ASN A 58 2.21 28.66 -9.23
C ASN A 58 1.41 27.78 -8.26
N ASP A 59 1.54 26.47 -8.37
CA ASP A 59 0.86 25.50 -7.52
C ASP A 59 1.84 24.80 -6.58
N LYS A 60 1.30 24.34 -5.44
CA LYS A 60 2.02 23.50 -4.50
C LYS A 60 1.14 22.36 -4.04
N THR A 61 1.75 21.19 -3.83
CA THR A 61 1.04 20.01 -3.31
C THR A 61 1.88 19.26 -2.31
N VAL A 62 1.26 18.35 -1.57
CA VAL A 62 1.94 17.43 -0.65
C VAL A 62 2.38 16.17 -1.39
N LEU A 63 3.23 15.35 -0.78
CA LEU A 63 3.64 14.07 -1.38
C LEU A 63 2.59 12.97 -1.19
N LEU A 64 1.78 13.04 -0.13
CA LEU A 64 0.91 11.95 0.29
C LEU A 64 -0.51 12.12 -0.23
N HIS A 65 -0.99 11.17 -1.04
CA HIS A 65 -2.34 11.21 -1.65
C HIS A 65 -3.05 9.88 -1.49
N ARG A 66 -4.36 9.94 -1.23
CA ARG A 66 -5.25 8.76 -1.27
C ARG A 66 -5.88 8.62 -2.64
N GLU A 67 -6.22 7.39 -3.03
CA GLU A 67 -6.89 7.10 -4.31
C GLU A 67 -6.13 7.66 -5.51
N TYR A 68 -4.80 7.54 -5.51
CA TYR A 68 -3.96 8.10 -6.58
C TYR A 68 -3.99 7.18 -7.80
N PRO A 69 -4.27 7.68 -9.02
CA PRO A 69 -4.51 6.83 -10.17
C PRO A 69 -3.21 6.22 -10.72
N THR A 70 -3.30 5.01 -11.29
CA THR A 70 -2.17 4.40 -12.01
C THR A 70 -1.84 5.19 -13.26
N SER A 71 -0.56 5.36 -13.61
CA SER A 71 -0.14 5.97 -14.88
C SER A 71 0.03 4.94 -16.01
N PHE A 72 -0.32 3.69 -15.76
CA PHE A 72 -0.56 2.66 -16.79
C PHE A 72 -2.03 2.25 -16.83
N ARG A 73 -2.39 1.56 -17.91
CA ARG A 73 -3.70 0.94 -18.11
C ARG A 73 -3.60 -0.56 -18.23
N PHE A 74 -4.66 -1.24 -17.83
CA PHE A 74 -4.73 -2.70 -17.85
C PHE A 74 -6.18 -3.19 -17.91
N ARG A 75 -6.35 -4.43 -18.35
CA ARG A 75 -7.62 -5.15 -18.27
C ARG A 75 -7.77 -5.79 -16.89
N LYS A 76 -8.83 -5.42 -16.15
CA LYS A 76 -9.03 -5.86 -14.74
C LYS A 76 -9.38 -7.35 -14.61
N ASP A 77 -9.94 -7.95 -15.64
CA ASP A 77 -10.33 -9.36 -15.69
C ASP A 77 -9.12 -10.28 -15.94
N SER A 78 -8.25 -9.92 -16.87
CA SER A 78 -7.06 -10.71 -17.22
C SER A 78 -5.80 -10.28 -16.48
N MET A 79 -5.79 -9.10 -15.85
CA MET A 79 -4.60 -8.45 -15.30
C MET A 79 -3.46 -8.41 -16.33
N GLN A 80 -3.74 -7.82 -17.49
CA GLN A 80 -2.76 -7.61 -18.56
C GLN A 80 -2.69 -6.12 -18.90
N LEU A 81 -1.46 -5.61 -19.07
CA LEU A 81 -1.23 -4.24 -19.53
C LEU A 81 -1.87 -4.05 -20.91
N ASP A 82 -2.65 -2.97 -21.05
CA ASP A 82 -3.39 -2.65 -22.26
C ASP A 82 -3.75 -1.16 -22.26
N ASP A 83 -3.27 -0.41 -23.24
CA ASP A 83 -3.51 1.04 -23.37
C ASP A 83 -4.99 1.39 -23.63
N THR A 84 -5.77 0.43 -24.12
CA THR A 84 -7.23 0.55 -24.27
C THR A 84 -7.99 0.16 -23.00
N GLY A 85 -7.29 -0.39 -22.01
CA GLY A 85 -7.84 -0.81 -20.73
C GLY A 85 -8.24 0.34 -19.80
N GLY A 86 -8.69 -0.05 -18.62
CA GLY A 86 -9.03 0.88 -17.55
C GLY A 86 -7.79 1.32 -16.76
N ARG A 87 -8.01 2.26 -15.82
CA ARG A 87 -7.01 2.64 -14.82
C ARG A 87 -7.41 2.10 -13.45
N GLY A 88 -6.41 1.73 -12.67
CA GLY A 88 -6.57 1.48 -11.26
C GLY A 88 -6.33 2.75 -10.46
N HIS A 89 -6.53 2.62 -9.15
CA HIS A 89 -6.03 3.57 -8.17
C HIS A 89 -5.26 2.79 -7.11
N TYR A 90 -4.27 3.45 -6.52
CA TYR A 90 -3.64 3.03 -5.27
C TYR A 90 -4.43 3.61 -4.11
N ASP A 91 -4.63 2.81 -3.05
CA ASP A 91 -5.27 3.30 -1.83
C ASP A 91 -4.49 4.48 -1.23
N LEU A 92 -3.16 4.40 -1.29
CA LEU A 92 -2.25 5.47 -0.88
C LEU A 92 -1.02 5.51 -1.79
N ALA A 93 -0.61 6.70 -2.19
CA ALA A 93 0.63 6.94 -2.92
C ALA A 93 1.44 8.07 -2.27
N ILE A 94 2.77 7.93 -2.38
CA ILE A 94 3.74 8.94 -1.97
C ILE A 94 4.49 9.37 -3.21
N LEU A 95 4.26 10.60 -3.67
CA LEU A 95 4.89 11.18 -4.85
C LEU A 95 6.36 11.47 -4.60
N ASN A 96 7.15 11.41 -5.68
CA ASN A 96 8.52 11.88 -5.69
C ASN A 96 8.52 13.42 -5.81
N PRO A 97 9.22 14.15 -4.92
CA PRO A 97 9.30 15.61 -5.02
C PRO A 97 9.92 16.09 -6.33
N ASP A 98 10.87 15.34 -6.90
CA ASP A 98 11.50 15.68 -8.18
C ASP A 98 10.52 15.57 -9.34
N PHE A 99 9.56 14.64 -9.25
CA PHE A 99 8.47 14.53 -10.21
C PHE A 99 7.58 15.77 -10.18
N ILE A 100 7.17 16.20 -8.99
CA ILE A 100 6.34 17.39 -8.81
C ILE A 100 7.05 18.63 -9.39
N ALA A 101 8.33 18.82 -9.08
CA ALA A 101 9.11 19.98 -9.53
C ALA A 101 9.30 20.05 -11.05
N LYS A 102 9.13 18.95 -11.78
CA LYS A 102 9.30 18.88 -13.25
C LYS A 102 8.01 18.98 -14.04
N HIS A 103 6.85 18.87 -13.38
CA HIS A 103 5.56 18.72 -14.04
C HIS A 103 4.55 19.78 -13.58
N SER A 104 3.57 20.05 -14.43
CA SER A 104 2.40 20.87 -14.11
C SER A 104 1.48 20.18 -13.11
N ILE A 105 0.60 20.92 -12.46
CA ILE A 105 -0.33 20.34 -11.47
C ILE A 105 -1.26 19.30 -12.08
N ASP A 106 -1.67 19.47 -13.35
CA ASP A 106 -2.54 18.53 -14.05
C ASP A 106 -1.84 17.18 -14.31
N GLU A 107 -0.55 17.22 -14.68
CA GLU A 107 0.28 16.04 -14.86
C GLU A 107 0.54 15.32 -13.53
N VAL A 108 0.75 16.08 -12.46
CA VAL A 108 0.97 15.55 -11.10
C VAL A 108 -0.30 14.93 -10.52
N ILE A 109 -1.47 15.53 -10.72
CA ILE A 109 -2.75 14.98 -10.26
C ILE A 109 -3.12 13.73 -11.07
N ALA A 110 -2.74 13.71 -12.36
CA ALA A 110 -2.92 12.59 -13.27
C ALA A 110 -4.37 12.06 -13.34
N LYS A 111 -5.39 12.89 -13.08
CA LYS A 111 -6.81 12.49 -13.15
C LYS A 111 -7.24 12.16 -14.57
N ASP A 112 -6.86 13.01 -15.53
CA ASP A 112 -6.98 12.70 -16.95
C ASP A 112 -5.75 11.94 -17.41
N PHE A 113 -5.95 10.75 -17.96
CA PHE A 113 -4.86 9.93 -18.49
C PHE A 113 -4.11 10.62 -19.63
N LYS A 114 -4.79 11.45 -20.43
CA LYS A 114 -4.16 12.17 -21.55
C LYS A 114 -3.14 13.20 -21.09
N LYS A 115 -3.27 13.66 -19.84
CA LYS A 115 -2.34 14.60 -19.20
C LYS A 115 -1.33 13.88 -18.31
N CYS A 116 -1.38 12.55 -18.21
CA CYS A 116 -0.50 11.81 -17.33
C CYS A 116 0.90 11.72 -17.94
N ALA A 117 1.93 11.95 -17.12
CA ALA A 117 3.33 11.73 -17.50
C ALA A 117 3.66 10.22 -17.50
N VAL A 118 3.07 9.47 -18.44
CA VAL A 118 3.14 7.99 -18.49
C VAL A 118 4.56 7.44 -18.63
N GLU A 119 5.44 8.21 -19.27
CA GLU A 119 6.85 7.87 -19.48
C GLU A 119 7.73 8.19 -18.27
N GLU A 120 7.22 8.96 -17.30
CA GLU A 120 8.02 9.38 -16.16
C GLU A 120 8.23 8.22 -15.19
N LYS A 121 9.49 7.83 -15.05
CA LYS A 121 9.92 6.78 -14.13
C LYS A 121 10.08 7.33 -12.72
N ASN A 122 9.75 6.51 -11.73
CA ASN A 122 9.91 6.75 -10.30
C ASN A 122 9.21 8.03 -9.83
N HIS A 123 8.07 8.35 -10.44
CA HIS A 123 7.22 9.46 -10.00
C HIS A 123 6.55 9.17 -8.65
N LEU A 124 6.51 7.91 -8.21
CA LEU A 124 6.13 7.51 -6.87
C LEU A 124 7.34 7.00 -6.08
N LEU A 125 7.54 7.52 -4.87
CA LEU A 125 8.41 6.91 -3.87
C LEU A 125 7.78 5.62 -3.35
N ALA A 126 6.46 5.61 -3.13
CA ALA A 126 5.75 4.41 -2.72
C ALA A 126 4.31 4.35 -3.25
N ALA A 127 3.84 3.13 -3.50
CA ALA A 127 2.43 2.80 -3.74
C ALA A 127 1.97 1.72 -2.74
N ILE A 128 0.78 1.86 -2.17
CA ILE A 128 0.27 1.01 -1.10
C ILE A 128 -1.17 0.59 -1.39
N GLU A 129 -1.45 -0.70 -1.20
CA GLU A 129 -2.79 -1.28 -1.16
C GLU A 129 -3.11 -1.82 0.23
N PHE A 130 -4.38 -1.71 0.63
CA PHE A 130 -4.90 -2.26 1.86
C PHE A 130 -6.01 -3.27 1.59
N LYS A 131 -6.12 -4.25 2.48
CA LYS A 131 -7.29 -5.12 2.57
C LYS A 131 -7.70 -5.34 4.01
N LEU A 132 -8.98 -5.14 4.30
CA LEU A 132 -9.59 -5.49 5.59
C LEU A 132 -10.56 -6.68 5.46
N ILE A 133 -10.16 -7.83 5.99
CA ILE A 133 -10.95 -9.05 6.04
C ILE A 133 -11.78 -9.07 7.32
N VAL A 134 -13.08 -8.80 7.17
CA VAL A 134 -14.07 -8.81 8.27
C VAL A 134 -15.04 -9.99 8.20
N ASN A 135 -15.14 -10.62 7.03
CA ASN A 135 -15.97 -11.79 6.76
C ASN A 135 -15.10 -12.97 6.31
N PRO A 136 -15.62 -14.22 6.36
CA PRO A 136 -14.90 -15.38 5.84
C PRO A 136 -14.42 -15.12 4.42
N LEU A 137 -13.16 -15.47 4.13
CA LEU A 137 -12.53 -15.19 2.84
C LEU A 137 -13.29 -15.85 1.68
N SER A 138 -13.96 -15.02 0.89
CA SER A 138 -14.63 -15.44 -0.35
C SER A 138 -13.62 -15.58 -1.50
N LYS A 139 -14.00 -16.32 -2.55
CA LYS A 139 -13.23 -16.38 -3.80
C LYS A 139 -13.02 -14.98 -4.42
N GLY A 140 -14.02 -14.11 -4.31
CA GLY A 140 -13.95 -12.73 -4.78
C GLY A 140 -12.88 -11.92 -4.05
N MET A 141 -12.85 -11.97 -2.71
CA MET A 141 -11.83 -11.25 -1.92
C MET A 141 -10.41 -11.75 -2.22
N ARG A 142 -10.23 -13.07 -2.37
CA ARG A 142 -8.92 -13.65 -2.77
C ARG A 142 -8.49 -13.15 -4.15
N SER A 143 -9.42 -13.10 -5.10
CA SER A 143 -9.15 -12.58 -6.44
C SER A 143 -8.79 -11.09 -6.43
N GLU A 144 -9.49 -10.25 -5.66
CA GLU A 144 -9.12 -8.84 -5.56
C GLU A 144 -7.73 -8.64 -4.91
N ILE A 145 -7.39 -9.43 -3.87
CA ILE A 145 -6.03 -9.41 -3.29
C ILE A 145 -4.97 -9.80 -4.33
N GLU A 146 -5.21 -10.84 -5.13
CA GLU A 146 -4.29 -11.25 -6.20
C GLU A 146 -4.12 -10.15 -7.26
N LYS A 147 -5.22 -9.51 -7.67
CA LYS A 147 -5.19 -8.39 -8.62
C LYS A 147 -4.39 -7.21 -8.07
N ASP A 148 -4.54 -6.89 -6.79
CA ASP A 148 -3.78 -5.80 -6.17
C ASP A 148 -2.28 -6.13 -6.08
N PHE A 149 -1.89 -7.38 -5.82
CA PHE A 149 -0.49 -7.81 -5.98
C PHE A 149 0.01 -7.60 -7.41
N CYS A 150 -0.76 -8.01 -8.42
CA CYS A 150 -0.38 -7.82 -9.83
C CYS A 150 -0.28 -6.33 -10.20
N LYS A 151 -1.22 -5.50 -9.76
CA LYS A 151 -1.24 -4.04 -9.98
C LYS A 151 0.00 -3.37 -9.37
N LEU A 152 0.35 -3.72 -8.14
CA LEU A 152 1.58 -3.24 -7.49
C LEU A 152 2.83 -3.73 -8.22
N SER A 153 2.86 -4.98 -8.68
CA SER A 153 3.95 -5.49 -9.52
C SER A 153 4.10 -4.72 -10.83
N PHE A 154 3.01 -4.31 -11.48
CA PHE A 154 3.10 -3.45 -12.67
C PHE A 154 3.73 -2.10 -12.35
N ALA A 155 3.30 -1.46 -11.27
CA ALA A 155 3.89 -0.20 -10.82
C ALA A 155 5.41 -0.30 -10.64
N LYS A 156 5.87 -1.43 -10.10
CA LYS A 156 7.30 -1.67 -9.89
C LYS A 156 8.04 -2.04 -11.18
N ASN A 157 7.50 -2.94 -11.99
CA ASN A 157 8.13 -3.42 -13.23
C ASN A 157 8.23 -2.33 -14.30
N LEU A 158 7.24 -1.44 -14.36
CA LEU A 158 7.23 -0.26 -15.23
C LEU A 158 8.09 0.89 -14.67
N ASN A 159 8.76 0.69 -13.53
CA ASN A 159 9.51 1.72 -12.81
C ASN A 159 8.67 2.96 -12.51
N GLN A 160 7.41 2.82 -12.15
CA GLN A 160 6.57 3.95 -11.72
C GLN A 160 6.75 4.24 -10.22
N ALA A 161 6.83 3.17 -9.44
CA ALA A 161 7.02 3.24 -7.99
C ALA A 161 8.37 2.65 -7.56
N MET A 162 9.08 3.37 -6.70
CA MET A 162 10.32 2.88 -6.10
C MET A 162 10.05 1.72 -5.15
N THR A 163 9.01 1.82 -4.32
CA THR A 163 8.61 0.72 -3.41
C THR A 163 7.11 0.47 -3.49
N THR A 164 6.69 -0.78 -3.34
CA THR A 164 5.28 -1.18 -3.38
C THR A 164 4.91 -2.03 -2.18
N TYR A 165 3.75 -1.76 -1.58
CA TYR A 165 3.33 -2.35 -0.32
C TYR A 165 1.92 -2.93 -0.39
N MET A 166 1.76 -4.16 0.08
CA MET A 166 0.47 -4.80 0.29
C MET A 166 0.24 -5.01 1.80
N VAL A 167 -0.80 -4.39 2.36
CA VAL A 167 -1.11 -4.44 3.79
C VAL A 167 -2.47 -5.12 4.00
N ILE A 168 -2.48 -6.29 4.63
CA ILE A 168 -3.69 -7.08 4.81
C ILE A 168 -3.96 -7.27 6.29
N PHE A 169 -5.14 -6.86 6.74
CA PHE A 169 -5.63 -7.04 8.09
C PHE A 169 -6.80 -8.03 8.11
N ASN A 170 -6.73 -9.02 8.99
CA ASN A 170 -7.80 -10.00 9.20
C ASN A 170 -8.24 -10.00 10.65
N ARG A 171 -9.55 -9.85 10.87
CA ARG A 171 -10.16 -10.02 12.21
C ARG A 171 -11.34 -10.98 12.22
N CYS A 172 -11.58 -11.68 11.12
CA CYS A 172 -12.71 -12.57 10.98
C CYS A 172 -12.46 -13.88 11.74
N ARG A 173 -11.46 -14.64 11.32
CA ARG A 173 -11.07 -15.94 11.87
C ARG A 173 -9.67 -16.32 11.41
N GLU A 174 -9.11 -17.38 11.96
CA GLU A 174 -7.86 -17.97 11.48
C GLU A 174 -8.00 -18.48 10.04
N GLU A 175 -7.10 -18.05 9.17
CA GLU A 175 -7.12 -18.42 7.75
C GLU A 175 -5.81 -19.14 7.36
N LYS A 176 -5.49 -20.25 8.06
CA LYS A 176 -4.23 -21.00 7.87
C LYS A 176 -3.95 -21.40 6.41
N ALA A 177 -4.96 -21.93 5.72
CA ALA A 177 -4.83 -22.35 4.32
C ALA A 177 -4.59 -21.16 3.38
N TYR A 178 -5.20 -20.01 3.68
CA TYR A 178 -5.01 -18.79 2.91
C TYR A 178 -3.60 -18.24 3.05
N ILE A 179 -2.95 -18.38 4.21
CA ILE A 179 -1.58 -17.88 4.38
C ILE A 179 -0.62 -18.57 3.41
N SER A 180 -0.76 -19.88 3.19
CA SER A 180 0.04 -20.59 2.18
C SER A 180 -0.24 -20.09 0.76
N GLU A 181 -1.51 -19.77 0.46
CA GLU A 181 -1.90 -19.17 -0.83
C GLU A 181 -1.31 -17.76 -0.99
N LEU A 182 -1.42 -16.93 0.03
CA LEU A 182 -0.88 -15.58 0.08
C LEU A 182 0.64 -15.57 -0.11
N THR A 183 1.36 -16.51 0.52
CA THR A 183 2.80 -16.67 0.30
C THR A 183 3.11 -17.01 -1.17
N ARG A 184 2.31 -17.86 -1.82
CA ARG A 184 2.47 -18.14 -3.26
C ARG A 184 2.17 -16.93 -4.13
N MET A 185 1.14 -16.15 -3.80
CA MET A 185 0.82 -14.90 -4.48
C MET A 185 1.96 -13.89 -4.37
N ALA A 186 2.52 -13.72 -3.17
CA ALA A 186 3.66 -12.85 -2.94
C ALA A 186 4.92 -13.33 -3.66
N ALA A 187 5.17 -14.65 -3.70
CA ALA A 187 6.32 -15.22 -4.42
C ALA A 187 6.25 -14.99 -5.94
N LYS A 188 5.05 -14.97 -6.54
CA LYS A 188 4.84 -14.55 -7.94
C LYS A 188 5.07 -13.06 -8.17
N ASN A 189 5.05 -12.26 -7.10
CA ASN A 189 5.15 -10.80 -7.12
C ASN A 189 6.30 -10.35 -6.19
N PRO A 190 7.55 -10.77 -6.44
CA PRO A 190 8.64 -10.72 -5.45
C PRO A 190 9.05 -9.30 -5.03
N TYR A 191 8.69 -8.29 -5.82
CA TYR A 191 9.01 -6.89 -5.54
C TYR A 191 7.96 -6.17 -4.68
N VAL A 192 6.80 -6.80 -4.45
CA VAL A 192 5.75 -6.24 -3.59
C VAL A 192 6.04 -6.64 -2.15
N LYS A 193 6.36 -5.67 -1.29
CA LYS A 193 6.56 -5.91 0.14
C LYS A 193 5.21 -6.13 0.79
N GLY A 194 4.99 -7.28 1.42
CA GLY A 194 3.69 -7.60 2.00
C GLY A 194 3.74 -7.77 3.52
N ILE A 195 2.65 -7.38 4.19
CA ILE A 195 2.40 -7.73 5.58
C ILE A 195 0.95 -8.19 5.74
N TYR A 196 0.78 -9.32 6.41
CA TYR A 196 -0.52 -9.83 6.83
C TYR A 196 -0.57 -9.85 8.35
N ILE A 197 -1.60 -9.25 8.93
CA ILE A 197 -1.82 -9.21 10.38
C ILE A 197 -3.20 -9.74 10.69
N GLU A 198 -3.27 -10.74 11.56
CA GLU A 198 -4.48 -11.38 12.01
C GLU A 198 -4.68 -11.14 13.51
N SER A 199 -5.89 -10.77 13.92
CA SER A 199 -6.30 -10.63 15.32
C SER A 199 -7.76 -11.04 15.48
N VAL A 200 -8.02 -12.20 16.09
CA VAL A 200 -9.35 -12.84 16.11
C VAL A 200 -9.94 -12.83 17.52
N LYS A 201 -11.15 -12.28 17.71
CA LYS A 201 -11.79 -12.12 19.03
C LYS A 201 -12.08 -13.43 19.75
N SER A 202 -12.38 -14.50 19.03
CA SER A 202 -12.77 -15.79 19.63
C SER A 202 -11.65 -16.44 20.44
N LYS A 203 -10.43 -15.90 20.38
CA LYS A 203 -9.28 -16.37 21.15
C LYS A 203 -8.59 -15.17 21.81
N PRO A 204 -8.64 -15.06 23.15
CA PRO A 204 -7.89 -14.03 23.86
C PRO A 204 -6.41 -14.09 23.43
N ARG A 205 -5.89 -12.95 22.96
CA ARG A 205 -4.47 -12.76 22.61
C ARG A 205 -3.95 -13.64 21.46
N HIS A 206 -4.83 -14.12 20.57
CA HIS A 206 -4.38 -14.68 19.29
C HIS A 206 -4.01 -13.56 18.31
N TYR A 207 -2.75 -13.53 17.92
CA TYR A 207 -2.27 -12.69 16.83
C TYR A 207 -1.33 -13.46 15.94
N LYS A 208 -1.42 -13.20 14.64
CA LYS A 208 -0.48 -13.73 13.66
C LYS A 208 0.01 -12.62 12.76
N ILE A 209 1.31 -12.57 12.55
CA ILE A 209 1.93 -11.65 11.61
C ILE A 209 2.74 -12.46 10.62
N GLN A 210 2.48 -12.23 9.34
CA GLN A 210 3.23 -12.81 8.24
C GLN A 210 3.82 -11.68 7.40
N TYR A 211 5.14 -11.60 7.38
CA TYR A 211 5.87 -10.74 6.44
C TYR A 211 6.10 -11.51 5.14
N LEU A 212 5.99 -10.80 4.03
CA LEU A 212 6.13 -11.34 2.68
C LEU A 212 7.21 -10.55 1.94
N ASN A 213 8.04 -11.26 1.17
CA ASN A 213 9.14 -10.70 0.39
C ASN A 213 10.13 -9.87 1.25
N GLN A 214 10.76 -8.84 0.69
CA GLN A 214 11.87 -8.07 1.29
C GLN A 214 11.42 -7.07 2.37
N TRP A 215 10.57 -7.48 3.31
CA TRP A 215 10.14 -6.65 4.44
C TRP A 215 11.25 -6.56 5.50
N VAL A 216 11.71 -5.34 5.80
CA VAL A 216 12.91 -5.14 6.65
C VAL A 216 12.52 -4.88 8.10
N HIS A 217 11.57 -3.98 8.35
CA HIS A 217 11.21 -3.60 9.71
C HIS A 217 10.07 -4.45 10.25
N LYS A 218 10.40 -5.35 11.19
CA LYS A 218 9.40 -6.18 11.86
C LYS A 218 8.85 -5.49 13.11
N LEU A 219 7.55 -5.67 13.35
CA LEU A 219 6.86 -5.38 14.60
C LEU A 219 7.61 -5.94 15.81
N ARG A 220 7.67 -5.16 16.88
CA ARG A 220 8.33 -5.54 18.14
C ARG A 220 7.60 -6.67 18.85
N PHE A 221 6.28 -6.72 18.71
CA PHE A 221 5.42 -7.75 19.27
C PHE A 221 4.97 -8.64 18.11
N GLY A 222 5.64 -9.77 17.86
CA GLY A 222 5.23 -10.62 16.74
C GLY A 222 6.21 -11.60 16.12
N SER A 223 7.46 -11.66 16.57
CA SER A 223 8.37 -12.74 16.16
C SER A 223 8.07 -13.99 16.99
N GLY A 224 7.04 -14.73 16.61
CA GLY A 224 6.64 -16.00 17.24
C GLY A 224 5.16 -16.04 17.58
N ASP A 225 4.60 -17.25 17.63
CA ASP A 225 3.28 -17.58 18.20
C ASP A 225 3.27 -17.24 19.70
N ASN A 226 3.39 -15.95 20.05
CA ASN A 226 3.43 -15.50 21.43
C ASN A 226 2.00 -15.36 21.92
N ILE A 227 1.48 -16.42 22.51
CA ILE A 227 0.35 -16.33 23.42
C ILE A 227 0.88 -15.54 24.64
N VAL A 228 0.54 -14.26 24.75
CA VAL A 228 0.75 -13.53 26.03
C VAL A 228 -0.29 -13.99 27.02
#